data_AF-T0ZPL3-F1
#
_entry.id   AF-T0ZPL3-F1
#
_cell.length_a   1.000
_cell.length_b   1.000
_cell.length_c   1.000
_cell.angle_alpha   90.00
_cell.angle_beta   90.00
_cell.angle_gamma   90.00
#
_symmetry.space_group_name_H-M   'P 1'
#
loop_
_entity.id
_entity.type
_entity.pdbx_description
1 polymer ?
#
loop_
_entity_poly.entity_id
_entity_poly.type
_entity_poly.pdbx_seq_one_letter_code
_entity_poly.pdbx_strand_id
1 'polypeptide(L)'
;MEVLNLLEKYHIVLVEKNAECESSATRLDRIADARSDVNLYAKYMAGAFGAVPNLSIAMSRRALNRRGTVNTLLLVGEGETEVAFLTHMKSLCAPRGCGLYVKVICAHGKGAKHVVDVAIRQSRNAAFDSVAALLDTDTDWNDQVQRRATEHCIHLLLSRPCVEAMLLRALGRSATGRDLKKRLKQLVQDPMDSHSYATLFDEHALEAARRNERVIEDLFRLFGR
;
A
#
# COMPACT_ATOMS: atom_id res chain seq x y z
N MET A 1 -1.39 7.89 -16.15
CA MET A 1 -2.08 6.78 -16.84
C MET A 1 -1.01 5.91 -17.45
N GLU A 2 -0.87 4.66 -17.01
CA GLU A 2 0.12 3.72 -17.56
C GLU A 2 -0.54 2.90 -18.67
N VAL A 3 0.05 2.89 -19.87
CA VAL A 3 -0.53 2.31 -21.07
C VAL A 3 -0.79 0.80 -20.91
N LEU A 4 0.07 0.09 -20.17
CA LEU A 4 -0.07 -1.34 -19.88
C LEU A 4 -1.35 -1.70 -19.10
N ASN A 5 -1.95 -0.76 -18.36
CA ASN A 5 -3.21 -0.99 -17.65
C ASN A 5 -4.45 -0.83 -18.56
N LEU A 6 -4.26 -0.41 -19.82
CA LEU A 6 -5.32 -0.22 -20.82
C LEU A 6 -5.29 -1.31 -21.90
N LEU A 7 -4.31 -2.22 -21.85
CA LEU A 7 -4.05 -3.20 -22.89
C LEU A 7 -4.27 -4.63 -22.38
N GLU A 8 -4.89 -5.44 -23.22
CA GLU A 8 -5.02 -6.88 -23.04
C GLU A 8 -3.72 -7.60 -23.39
N LYS A 9 -3.50 -8.79 -22.84
CA LYS A 9 -2.28 -9.61 -23.07
C LYS A 9 -1.99 -9.91 -24.55
N TYR A 10 -3.01 -9.91 -25.39
CA TYR A 10 -2.88 -10.16 -26.84
C TYR A 10 -2.34 -8.94 -27.60
N HIS A 11 -2.46 -7.74 -27.03
CA HIS A 11 -1.98 -6.48 -27.62
C HIS A 11 -0.53 -6.17 -27.27
N ILE A 12 0.10 -6.96 -26.40
CA ILE A 12 1.42 -6.67 -25.82
C ILE A 12 2.45 -7.64 -26.40
N VAL A 13 3.50 -7.10 -27.01
CA VAL A 13 4.70 -7.83 -27.43
C VAL A 13 5.88 -7.33 -26.61
N LEU A 14 6.54 -8.26 -25.94
CA LEU A 14 7.74 -8.01 -25.15
C LEU A 14 8.97 -8.23 -26.03
N VAL A 15 9.90 -7.29 -26.00
CA VAL A 15 11.13 -7.34 -26.79
C VAL A 15 12.33 -7.28 -25.86
N GLU A 16 13.19 -8.28 -25.96
CA GLU A 16 14.43 -8.36 -25.20
C GLU A 16 15.63 -8.36 -26.12
N LYS A 17 16.73 -7.78 -25.64
CA LYS A 17 18.03 -7.87 -26.28
C LYS A 17 18.99 -8.63 -25.39
N ASN A 18 19.61 -9.69 -25.91
CA ASN A 18 20.60 -10.47 -25.17
C ASN A 18 21.98 -9.78 -25.19
N ALA A 19 22.95 -10.36 -24.48
CA ALA A 19 24.32 -9.83 -24.40
C ALA A 19 25.06 -9.82 -25.76
N GLU A 20 24.65 -10.69 -26.68
CA GLU A 20 25.16 -10.81 -28.05
C GLU A 20 24.51 -9.82 -29.02
N CYS A 21 23.70 -8.91 -28.49
CA CYS A 21 22.94 -7.90 -29.21
C CYS A 21 21.82 -8.44 -30.13
N GLU A 22 21.42 -9.69 -29.95
CA GLU A 22 20.30 -10.28 -30.66
C GLU A 22 18.99 -9.88 -29.99
N SER A 23 17.99 -9.51 -30.81
CA SER A 23 16.67 -9.13 -30.32
C SER A 23 15.70 -10.29 -30.48
N SER A 24 15.00 -10.62 -29.40
CA SER A 24 13.91 -11.59 -29.42
C SER A 24 12.60 -10.90 -29.04
N ALA A 25 11.51 -11.34 -29.66
CA ALA A 25 10.19 -10.78 -29.42
C ALA A 25 9.20 -11.89 -29.09
N THR A 26 8.54 -11.77 -27.94
CA THR A 26 7.55 -12.74 -27.47
C THR A 26 6.25 -12.02 -27.13
N ARG A 27 5.14 -12.52 -27.68
CA ARG A 27 3.81 -12.00 -27.36
C ARG A 27 3.40 -12.45 -25.96
N LEU A 28 2.87 -11.54 -25.15
CA LEU A 28 2.65 -11.76 -23.73
C LEU A 28 1.70 -12.94 -23.45
N ASP A 29 0.71 -13.18 -24.32
CA ASP A 29 -0.19 -14.34 -24.23
C ASP A 29 0.50 -15.72 -24.31
N ARG A 30 1.71 -15.79 -24.89
CA ARG A 30 2.50 -17.02 -25.00
C ARG A 30 3.28 -17.34 -23.73
N ILE A 31 3.34 -16.40 -22.78
CA ILE A 31 3.99 -16.60 -21.48
C ILE A 31 2.97 -17.24 -20.54
N ALA A 32 3.28 -18.44 -20.03
CA ALA A 32 2.37 -19.21 -19.19
C ALA A 32 1.88 -18.45 -17.95
N ASP A 33 2.73 -17.57 -17.41
CA ASP A 33 2.43 -16.74 -16.24
C ASP A 33 1.56 -15.49 -16.55
N ALA A 34 1.30 -15.19 -17.83
CA ALA A 34 0.50 -14.05 -18.26
C ALA A 34 -1.00 -14.40 -18.36
N ARG A 35 -1.63 -14.56 -17.20
CA ARG A 35 -3.08 -14.75 -17.11
C ARG A 35 -3.83 -13.42 -17.23
N SER A 36 -5.06 -13.43 -17.75
CA SER A 36 -5.85 -12.21 -17.98
C SER A 36 -6.49 -11.65 -16.70
N ASP A 37 -6.54 -12.44 -15.63
CA ASP A 37 -7.06 -12.05 -14.31
C ASP A 37 -6.00 -11.42 -13.39
N VAL A 38 -4.73 -11.36 -13.82
CA VAL A 38 -3.63 -10.77 -13.06
C VAL A 38 -3.36 -9.34 -13.46
N ASN A 39 -2.77 -8.55 -12.55
CA ASN A 39 -2.26 -7.23 -12.88
C ASN A 39 -0.99 -7.36 -13.75
N LEU A 40 -1.17 -7.26 -15.08
CA LEU A 40 -0.09 -7.41 -16.06
C LEU A 40 1.04 -6.39 -15.82
N TYR A 41 0.72 -5.16 -15.45
CA TYR A 41 1.71 -4.13 -15.18
C TYR A 41 2.59 -4.49 -13.97
N ALA A 42 1.98 -4.90 -12.85
CA ALA A 42 2.72 -5.27 -11.65
C ALA A 42 3.64 -6.48 -11.91
N LYS A 43 3.16 -7.48 -12.65
CA LYS A 43 3.95 -8.66 -13.04
C LYS A 43 5.09 -8.33 -14.01
N TYR A 44 4.85 -7.43 -14.96
CA TYR A 44 5.89 -6.91 -15.85
C TYR A 44 6.98 -6.17 -15.06
N MET A 45 6.61 -5.22 -14.19
CA MET A 45 7.57 -4.47 -13.38
C MET A 45 8.34 -5.35 -12.39
N ALA A 46 7.75 -6.45 -11.93
CA ALA A 46 8.41 -7.46 -11.11
C ALA A 46 9.37 -8.38 -11.90
N GLY A 47 9.45 -8.24 -13.23
CA GLY A 47 10.31 -9.08 -14.07
C GLY A 47 9.75 -10.44 -14.41
N ALA A 48 8.49 -10.74 -14.06
CA ALA A 48 7.90 -12.06 -14.27
C ALA A 48 7.76 -12.44 -15.76
N PHE A 49 7.71 -11.44 -16.64
CA PHE A 49 7.57 -11.65 -18.09
C PHE A 49 8.86 -11.36 -18.87
N GLY A 50 9.93 -10.93 -18.18
CA GLY A 50 11.10 -10.38 -18.85
C GLY A 50 10.83 -9.04 -19.55
N ALA A 51 11.71 -8.63 -20.46
CA ALA A 51 11.70 -7.39 -21.24
C ALA A 51 11.63 -6.11 -20.40
N VAL A 52 11.98 -6.21 -19.12
CA VAL A 52 11.96 -5.06 -18.23
C VAL A 52 13.10 -4.12 -18.60
N PRO A 53 12.85 -2.80 -18.74
CA PRO A 53 13.87 -1.85 -19.12
C PRO A 53 15.02 -1.87 -18.12
N ASN A 54 16.22 -2.21 -18.58
CA ASN A 54 17.40 -2.07 -17.76
C ASN A 54 17.84 -0.60 -17.73
N LEU A 55 17.27 0.17 -16.80
CA LEU A 55 17.59 1.58 -16.60
C LEU A 55 19.05 1.81 -16.16
N SER A 56 19.82 0.76 -15.88
CA SER A 56 21.22 0.87 -15.46
C SER A 56 22.18 1.30 -16.58
N ILE A 57 21.81 1.13 -17.86
CA ILE A 57 22.71 1.46 -18.99
C ILE A 57 22.79 2.98 -19.21
N ALA A 58 21.81 3.77 -18.73
CA ALA A 58 21.83 5.23 -18.81
C ALA A 58 22.57 5.94 -17.66
N MET A 59 23.05 5.22 -16.63
CA MET A 59 23.72 5.83 -15.48
C MET A 59 24.97 5.04 -15.07
N SER A 60 26.04 5.28 -15.82
CA SER A 60 27.38 4.80 -15.49
C SER A 60 27.91 5.53 -14.23
N ARG A 61 28.32 4.73 -13.23
CA ARG A 61 29.30 5.07 -12.18
C ARG A 61 28.87 6.04 -11.08
N ARG A 62 27.95 5.63 -10.20
CA ARG A 62 28.08 5.88 -8.74
C ARG A 62 27.08 5.03 -7.96
N ALA A 63 27.59 4.34 -6.95
CA ALA A 63 26.85 3.51 -6.00
C ALA A 63 26.31 2.16 -6.53
N LEU A 64 27.18 1.15 -6.50
CA LEU A 64 26.78 -0.24 -6.50
C LEU A 64 25.93 -0.53 -5.24
N ASN A 65 24.89 -1.36 -5.41
CA ASN A 65 24.10 -2.07 -4.39
C ASN A 65 23.06 -1.28 -3.57
N ARG A 66 21.87 -1.15 -4.16
CA ARG A 66 20.63 -1.85 -3.75
C ARG A 66 19.75 -1.98 -5.01
N ARG A 67 19.85 -3.12 -5.70
CA ARG A 67 19.05 -3.41 -6.90
C ARG A 67 17.58 -3.38 -6.51
N GLY A 68 16.82 -2.46 -7.08
CA GLY A 68 15.42 -2.22 -6.74
C GLY A 68 14.53 -3.38 -7.19
N THR A 69 14.30 -4.34 -6.28
CA THR A 69 12.99 -4.99 -6.24
C THR A 69 12.00 -3.90 -5.87
N VAL A 70 11.01 -3.65 -6.74
CA VAL A 70 9.90 -2.80 -6.34
C VAL A 70 9.12 -3.58 -5.31
N ASN A 71 9.36 -3.32 -4.02
CA ASN A 71 8.60 -3.97 -2.97
C ASN A 71 7.14 -3.55 -3.12
N THR A 72 6.22 -4.49 -2.99
CA THR A 72 4.80 -4.26 -3.19
C THR A 72 4.08 -4.37 -1.84
N LEU A 73 3.45 -3.28 -1.41
CA LEU A 73 2.74 -3.18 -0.14
C LEU A 73 1.25 -3.00 -0.41
N LEU A 74 0.43 -3.88 0.15
CA LEU A 74 -1.01 -3.73 0.20
C LEU A 74 -1.43 -3.16 1.55
N LEU A 75 -2.16 -2.06 1.54
CA LEU A 75 -2.81 -1.45 2.71
C LEU A 75 -4.32 -1.56 2.55
N VAL A 76 -4.99 -2.14 3.55
CA VAL A 76 -6.45 -2.25 3.58
C VAL A 76 -6.97 -1.43 4.74
N GLY A 77 -7.84 -0.46 4.47
CA GLY A 77 -8.55 0.31 5.50
C GLY A 77 -9.98 -0.19 5.66
N GLU A 78 -10.52 -0.10 6.88
CA GLU A 78 -11.92 -0.46 7.15
C GLU A 78 -12.91 0.45 6.44
N GLY A 79 -12.74 1.77 6.57
CA GLY A 79 -13.57 2.80 5.96
C GLY A 79 -12.77 3.76 5.07
N GLU A 80 -13.46 4.81 4.64
CA GLU A 80 -12.91 5.83 3.74
C GLU A 80 -11.95 6.79 4.46
N THR A 81 -12.15 7.05 5.75
CA THR A 81 -11.27 7.90 6.58
C THR A 81 -9.88 7.28 6.72
N GLU A 82 -9.82 5.98 6.96
CA GLU A 82 -8.60 5.18 7.01
C GLU A 82 -7.88 5.21 5.66
N VAL A 83 -8.63 5.02 4.57
CA VAL A 83 -8.08 5.03 3.21
C VAL A 83 -7.53 6.40 2.84
N ALA A 84 -8.21 7.48 3.21
CA ALA A 84 -7.72 8.85 3.01
C ALA A 84 -6.40 9.08 3.75
N PHE A 85 -6.33 8.67 5.01
CA PHE A 85 -5.11 8.75 5.82
C PHE A 85 -3.96 7.91 5.25
N LEU A 86 -4.21 6.64 4.87
CA LEU A 86 -3.20 5.76 4.27
C LEU A 86 -2.72 6.31 2.91
N THR A 87 -3.60 6.93 2.14
CA THR A 87 -3.25 7.59 0.87
C THR A 87 -2.37 8.81 1.11
N HIS A 88 -2.68 9.60 2.14
CA HIS A 88 -1.82 10.71 2.57
C HIS A 88 -0.43 10.22 2.98
N MET A 89 -0.35 9.20 3.83
CA MET A 89 0.93 8.60 4.24
C MET A 89 1.71 8.03 3.06
N LYS A 90 1.03 7.37 2.11
CA LYS A 90 1.65 6.91 0.86
C LYS A 90 2.29 8.07 0.10
N SER A 91 1.63 9.23 0.03
CA SER A 91 2.14 10.38 -0.70
C SER A 91 3.46 10.91 -0.12
N LEU A 92 3.61 10.83 1.21
CA LEU A 92 4.80 11.26 1.95
C LEU A 92 5.91 10.21 1.96
N CYS A 93 5.55 8.96 2.27
CA CYS A 93 6.52 7.89 2.53
C CYS A 93 6.96 7.17 1.26
N ALA A 94 6.10 7.10 0.24
CA ALA A 94 6.36 6.40 -1.02
C ALA A 94 6.17 7.32 -2.24
N PRO A 95 7.00 8.37 -2.39
CA PRO A 95 6.98 9.20 -3.60
C PRO A 95 7.36 8.36 -4.83
N ARG A 96 6.93 8.83 -6.02
CA ARG A 96 7.16 8.12 -7.29
C ARG A 96 8.66 7.80 -7.46
N GLY A 97 8.97 6.53 -7.73
CA GLY A 97 10.34 6.07 -7.97
C GLY A 97 11.10 5.60 -6.72
N CYS A 98 10.47 5.53 -5.53
CA CYS A 98 11.12 5.03 -4.31
C CYS A 98 11.38 3.51 -4.27
N GLY A 99 10.96 2.75 -5.29
CA GLY A 99 11.07 1.28 -5.29
C GLY A 99 10.07 0.59 -4.35
N LEU A 100 9.01 1.28 -3.92
CA LEU A 100 7.90 0.71 -3.14
C LEU A 100 6.57 1.03 -3.85
N TYR A 101 5.88 0.01 -4.32
CA TYR A 101 4.54 0.12 -4.90
C TYR A 101 3.50 -0.13 -3.81
N VAL A 102 2.74 0.91 -3.45
CA VAL A 102 1.72 0.83 -2.39
C VAL A 102 0.32 0.87 -2.98
N LYS A 103 -0.48 -0.16 -2.74
CA LYS A 103 -1.90 -0.22 -3.11
C LYS A 103 -2.75 -0.03 -1.85
N VAL A 104 -3.67 0.94 -1.87
CA VAL A 104 -4.60 1.20 -0.77
C VAL A 104 -6.00 0.74 -1.20
N ILE A 105 -6.72 -0.01 -0.36
CA ILE A 105 -8.05 -0.55 -0.64
C ILE A 105 -8.99 -0.30 0.54
N CYS A 106 -10.25 0.05 0.26
CA CYS A 106 -11.32 0.17 1.25
C CYS A 106 -12.07 -1.16 1.41
N ALA A 107 -12.27 -1.61 2.66
CA ALA A 107 -13.10 -2.77 2.99
C ALA A 107 -14.60 -2.44 3.15
N HIS A 108 -14.99 -1.15 3.03
CA HIS A 108 -16.37 -0.67 3.04
C HIS A 108 -17.16 -0.98 4.34
N GLY A 109 -16.52 -0.88 5.50
CA GLY A 109 -17.19 -0.72 6.80
C GLY A 109 -17.97 -1.92 7.33
N LYS A 110 -17.47 -3.15 7.12
CA LYS A 110 -18.13 -4.40 7.55
C LYS A 110 -17.42 -5.10 8.72
N GLY A 111 -16.67 -4.37 9.54
CA GLY A 111 -15.97 -4.87 10.72
C GLY A 111 -14.63 -5.53 10.42
N ALA A 112 -13.83 -5.72 11.49
CA ALA A 112 -12.46 -6.22 11.44
C ALA A 112 -12.30 -7.55 10.69
N LYS A 113 -13.24 -8.48 10.86
CA LYS A 113 -13.23 -9.79 10.17
C LYS A 113 -13.27 -9.61 8.64
N HIS A 114 -14.11 -8.69 8.16
CA HIS A 114 -14.24 -8.45 6.72
C HIS A 114 -12.98 -7.81 6.14
N VAL A 115 -12.35 -6.89 6.86
CA VAL A 115 -11.08 -6.26 6.46
C VAL A 115 -10.01 -7.33 6.21
N VAL A 116 -9.86 -8.28 7.14
CA VAL A 116 -8.90 -9.37 7.01
C VAL A 116 -9.25 -10.29 5.82
N ASP A 117 -10.52 -10.63 5.62
CA ASP A 117 -10.95 -11.44 4.47
C ASP A 117 -10.66 -10.76 3.12
N VAL A 118 -10.87 -9.45 3.03
CA VAL A 118 -10.53 -8.64 1.85
C VAL A 118 -9.03 -8.61 1.64
N ALA A 119 -8.22 -8.43 2.70
CA ALA A 119 -6.77 -8.46 2.62
C ALA A 119 -6.25 -9.80 2.11
N ILE A 120 -6.76 -10.93 2.64
CA ILE A 120 -6.40 -12.28 2.17
C ILE A 120 -6.74 -12.46 0.70
N ARG A 121 -7.95 -12.05 0.27
CA ARG A 121 -8.38 -12.17 -1.13
C ARG A 121 -7.48 -11.37 -2.06
N GLN A 122 -7.14 -10.14 -1.68
CA GLN A 122 -6.30 -9.26 -2.49
C GLN A 122 -4.84 -9.74 -2.53
N SER A 123 -4.33 -10.26 -1.42
CA SER A 123 -3.02 -10.92 -1.33
C SER A 123 -2.91 -12.15 -2.23
N ARG A 124 -3.98 -12.92 -2.38
CA ARG A 124 -4.01 -14.06 -3.32
C ARG A 124 -4.07 -13.62 -4.78
N ASN A 125 -4.78 -12.53 -5.07
CA ASN A 125 -4.98 -12.04 -6.43
C ASN A 125 -3.74 -11.32 -6.99
N ALA A 126 -3.00 -10.61 -6.14
CA ALA A 126 -1.76 -9.95 -6.50
C ALA A 126 -0.70 -10.33 -5.46
N ALA A 127 0.42 -10.89 -5.94
CA ALA A 127 1.54 -11.31 -5.09
C ALA A 127 2.23 -10.06 -4.50
N PHE A 128 1.69 -9.57 -3.38
CA PHE A 128 2.28 -8.48 -2.61
C PHE A 128 3.37 -9.02 -1.68
N ASP A 129 4.50 -8.32 -1.58
CA ASP A 129 5.59 -8.66 -0.65
C ASP A 129 5.20 -8.43 0.81
N SER A 130 4.32 -7.46 1.06
CA SER A 130 3.83 -7.13 2.39
C SER A 130 2.36 -6.71 2.35
N VAL A 131 1.60 -7.11 3.37
CA VAL A 131 0.18 -6.78 3.48
C VAL A 131 -0.09 -6.26 4.89
N ALA A 132 -0.76 -5.12 4.99
CA ALA A 132 -1.21 -4.57 6.25
C ALA A 132 -2.69 -4.17 6.20
N ALA A 133 -3.36 -4.32 7.34
CA ALA A 133 -4.76 -4.02 7.51
C ALA A 133 -4.94 -3.06 8.70
N LEU A 134 -5.47 -1.87 8.43
CA LEU A 134 -5.91 -0.90 9.42
C LEU A 134 -7.39 -1.09 9.69
N LEU A 135 -7.70 -1.42 10.95
CA LEU A 135 -9.05 -1.77 11.40
C LEU A 135 -9.32 -1.25 12.80
N ASP A 136 -10.59 -0.89 13.02
CA ASP A 136 -11.07 -0.45 14.31
C ASP A 136 -11.24 -1.65 15.24
N THR A 137 -11.06 -1.39 16.54
CA THR A 137 -11.19 -2.44 17.57
C THR A 137 -12.58 -2.50 18.20
N ASP A 138 -13.50 -1.64 17.78
CA ASP A 138 -14.84 -1.53 18.35
C ASP A 138 -15.80 -2.62 17.84
N THR A 139 -15.59 -3.11 16.62
CA THR A 139 -16.53 -3.99 15.91
C THR A 139 -15.82 -5.22 15.35
N ASP A 140 -16.31 -6.41 15.72
CA ASP A 140 -15.87 -7.71 15.18
C ASP A 140 -14.37 -8.06 15.36
N TRP A 141 -13.67 -7.41 16.29
CA TRP A 141 -12.32 -7.80 16.69
C TRP A 141 -12.35 -9.00 17.64
N ASN A 142 -11.68 -10.09 17.26
CA ASN A 142 -11.61 -11.31 18.07
C ASN A 142 -10.27 -12.04 17.87
N ASP A 143 -9.86 -12.86 18.83
CA ASP A 143 -8.59 -13.62 18.78
C ASP A 143 -8.49 -14.52 17.54
N GLN A 144 -9.63 -14.99 17.03
CA GLN A 144 -9.70 -15.75 15.77
C GLN A 144 -9.31 -14.91 14.55
N VAL A 145 -9.74 -13.64 14.50
CA VAL A 145 -9.40 -12.72 13.40
C VAL A 145 -7.90 -12.42 13.44
N GLN A 146 -7.34 -12.22 14.63
CA GLN A 146 -5.91 -12.04 14.82
C GLN A 146 -5.08 -13.25 14.37
N ARG A 147 -5.50 -14.46 14.72
CA ARG A 147 -4.83 -15.70 14.28
C ARG A 147 -4.85 -15.83 12.77
N ARG A 148 -6.01 -15.62 12.13
CA ARG A 148 -6.14 -15.68 10.67
C ARG A 148 -5.24 -14.67 9.95
N ALA A 149 -5.14 -13.45 10.47
CA ALA A 149 -4.24 -12.46 9.90
C ALA A 149 -2.77 -12.89 10.05
N THR A 150 -2.39 -13.45 11.20
CA THR A 150 -1.03 -13.93 11.46
C THR A 150 -0.66 -15.12 10.58
N GLU A 151 -1.59 -16.08 10.39
CA GLU A 151 -1.44 -17.23 9.48
C GLU A 151 -1.18 -16.80 8.02
N HIS A 152 -1.72 -15.64 7.63
CA HIS A 152 -1.54 -15.07 6.30
C HIS A 152 -0.47 -13.97 6.23
N CYS A 153 0.36 -13.82 7.26
CA CYS A 153 1.41 -12.80 7.36
C CYS A 153 0.90 -11.36 7.13
N ILE A 154 -0.32 -11.06 7.59
CA ILE A 154 -0.93 -9.74 7.50
C ILE A 154 -0.58 -8.93 8.75
N HIS A 155 0.03 -7.77 8.55
CA HIS A 155 0.33 -6.82 9.62
C HIS A 155 -0.94 -6.10 10.08
N LEU A 156 -1.34 -6.32 11.32
CA LEU A 156 -2.53 -5.71 11.90
C LEU A 156 -2.19 -4.37 12.53
N LEU A 157 -2.83 -3.32 12.02
CA LEU A 157 -2.76 -1.96 12.51
C LEU A 157 -4.07 -1.67 13.24
N LEU A 158 -4.03 -1.61 14.56
CA LEU A 158 -5.23 -1.53 15.40
C LEU A 158 -5.50 -0.08 15.83
N SER A 159 -6.51 0.55 15.25
CA SER A 159 -6.98 1.87 15.68
C SER A 159 -7.85 1.73 16.93
N ARG A 160 -7.26 1.95 18.11
CA ARG A 160 -7.97 1.84 19.40
C ARG A 160 -8.48 3.20 19.88
N PRO A 161 -9.75 3.38 20.29
CA PRO A 161 -10.92 2.55 19.96
C PRO A 161 -11.34 2.63 18.48
N CYS A 162 -11.07 3.76 17.81
CA CYS A 162 -11.37 4.01 16.40
C CYS A 162 -10.28 4.87 15.74
N VAL A 163 -10.31 5.02 14.41
CA VAL A 163 -9.31 5.80 13.66
C VAL A 163 -9.25 7.26 14.10
N GLU A 164 -10.38 7.89 14.42
CA GLU A 164 -10.39 9.30 14.82
C GLU A 164 -9.71 9.51 16.17
N ALA A 165 -9.85 8.54 17.08
CA ALA A 165 -9.14 8.56 18.35
C ALA A 165 -7.62 8.43 18.14
N MET A 166 -7.20 7.54 17.24
CA MET A 166 -5.80 7.36 16.88
C MET A 166 -5.21 8.66 16.30
N LEU A 167 -5.91 9.30 15.35
CA LEU A 167 -5.46 10.54 14.72
C LEU A 167 -5.40 11.70 15.72
N LEU A 168 -6.36 11.80 16.64
CA LEU A 168 -6.32 12.81 17.70
C LEU A 168 -5.13 12.62 18.65
N ARG A 169 -4.81 11.36 19.03
CA ARG A 169 -3.62 11.06 19.85
C ARG A 169 -2.32 11.34 19.11
N ALA A 170 -2.27 11.03 17.83
CA ALA A 170 -1.14 11.35 16.96
C ALA A 170 -0.83 12.87 16.99
N LEU A 171 -1.88 13.71 17.00
CA LEU A 171 -1.79 15.16 17.15
C LEU A 171 -1.58 15.65 18.60
N GLY A 172 -1.39 14.74 19.57
CA GLY A 172 -1.22 15.08 20.98
C GLY A 172 -2.48 15.60 21.67
N ARG A 173 -3.67 15.35 21.09
CA ARG A 173 -4.97 15.78 21.64
C ARG A 173 -5.67 14.65 22.39
N SER A 174 -6.57 15.03 23.29
CA SER A 174 -7.38 14.06 24.03
C SER A 174 -8.37 13.33 23.11
N ALA A 175 -8.22 12.01 23.06
CA ALA A 175 -9.04 11.08 22.29
C ALA A 175 -10.18 10.44 23.12
N THR A 176 -10.58 11.07 24.22
CA THR A 176 -11.67 10.59 25.07
C THR A 176 -12.98 11.31 24.72
N GLY A 177 -14.04 10.55 24.42
CA GLY A 177 -15.41 11.06 24.23
C GLY A 177 -16.17 10.41 23.07
N ARG A 178 -17.46 10.72 22.94
CA ARG A 178 -18.33 10.24 21.84
C ARG A 178 -18.28 11.12 20.59
N ASP A 179 -17.73 12.34 20.68
CA ASP A 179 -17.70 13.34 19.60
C ASP A 179 -16.41 13.33 18.76
N LEU A 180 -15.69 12.21 18.70
CA LEU A 180 -14.40 12.12 18.00
C LEU A 180 -14.51 12.47 16.52
N LYS A 181 -15.55 11.96 15.84
CA LYS A 181 -15.87 12.28 14.44
C LYS A 181 -16.09 13.77 14.21
N LYS A 182 -16.80 14.45 15.12
CA LYS A 182 -17.03 15.91 15.01
C LYS A 182 -15.76 16.69 15.24
N ARG A 183 -14.94 16.30 16.22
CA ARG A 183 -13.66 16.94 16.51
C ARG A 183 -12.67 16.78 15.36
N LEU A 184 -12.63 15.60 14.74
CA LEU A 184 -11.82 15.38 13.55
C LEU A 184 -12.32 16.25 12.38
N LYS A 185 -13.64 16.29 12.12
CA LYS A 185 -14.24 17.18 11.10
C LYS A 185 -13.99 18.67 11.34
N GLN A 186 -13.82 19.10 12.58
CA GLN A 186 -13.47 20.49 12.89
C GLN A 186 -12.01 20.82 12.55
N LEU A 187 -11.15 19.80 12.51
CA LEU A 187 -9.72 19.96 12.20
C LEU A 187 -9.47 19.72 10.70
N VAL A 188 -10.05 18.65 10.17
CA VAL A 188 -9.92 18.18 8.80
C VAL A 188 -11.19 18.59 8.05
N GLN A 189 -11.05 19.46 7.04
CA GLN A 189 -12.18 20.00 6.29
C GLN A 189 -13.04 18.88 5.68
N ASP A 190 -12.39 17.87 5.08
CA ASP A 190 -13.03 16.62 4.68
C ASP A 190 -12.22 15.39 5.17
N PRO A 191 -12.73 14.61 6.14
CA PRO A 191 -12.07 13.40 6.63
C PRO A 191 -11.89 12.30 5.59
N MET A 192 -12.60 12.37 4.46
CA MET A 192 -12.51 11.42 3.36
C MET A 192 -11.50 11.86 2.29
N ASP A 193 -11.00 13.10 2.38
CA ASP A 193 -10.02 13.62 1.45
C ASP A 193 -8.60 13.52 2.02
N SER A 194 -7.73 12.82 1.31
CA SER A 194 -6.31 12.72 1.63
C SER A 194 -5.59 14.08 1.71
N HIS A 195 -6.02 15.08 0.92
CA HIS A 195 -5.38 16.39 0.91
C HIS A 195 -5.65 17.20 2.17
N SER A 196 -6.80 16.99 2.81
CA SER A 196 -7.14 17.68 4.06
C SER A 196 -6.24 17.25 5.23
N TYR A 197 -5.64 16.06 5.15
CA TYR A 197 -4.66 15.59 6.13
C TYR A 197 -3.28 16.19 5.91
N ALA A 198 -2.96 16.67 4.70
CA ALA A 198 -1.65 17.24 4.40
C ALA A 198 -1.31 18.45 5.26
N THR A 199 -2.30 19.32 5.53
CA THR A 199 -2.09 20.51 6.36
C THR A 199 -1.88 20.20 7.85
N LEU A 200 -2.29 19.02 8.31
CA LEU A 200 -2.24 18.64 9.74
C LEU A 200 -1.14 17.61 10.03
N PHE A 201 -0.86 16.73 9.07
CA PHE A 201 0.10 15.64 9.17
C PHE A 201 1.26 15.86 8.19
N ASP A 202 2.02 16.93 8.42
CA ASP A 202 3.32 17.13 7.79
C ASP A 202 4.35 16.12 8.30
N GLU A 203 5.49 15.99 7.62
CA GLU A 203 6.57 15.05 7.98
C GLU A 203 6.98 15.18 9.45
N HIS A 204 7.15 16.41 9.95
CA HIS A 204 7.46 16.68 11.37
C HIS A 204 6.33 16.28 12.33
N ALA A 205 5.07 16.49 11.93
CA ALA A 205 3.93 16.11 12.76
C ALA A 205 3.80 14.58 12.85
N LEU A 206 4.07 13.87 11.76
CA LEU A 206 4.12 12.41 11.75
C LEU A 206 5.30 11.85 12.55
N GLU A 207 6.45 12.53 12.53
CA GLU A 207 7.61 12.16 13.36
C GLU A 207 7.33 12.33 14.85
N ALA A 208 6.63 13.39 15.23
CA ALA A 208 6.12 13.58 16.59
C ALA A 208 5.06 12.50 16.93
N ALA A 209 4.15 12.24 15.99
CA ALA A 209 3.09 11.25 16.15
C ALA A 209 3.64 9.82 16.30
N ARG A 210 4.76 9.48 15.66
CA ARG A 210 5.46 8.20 15.82
C ARG A 210 5.79 7.89 17.29
N ARG A 211 6.09 8.91 18.11
CA ARG A 211 6.36 8.73 19.54
C ARG A 211 5.09 8.49 20.36
N ASN A 212 3.95 8.97 19.87
CA ASN A 212 2.67 8.93 20.58
C ASN A 212 1.83 7.70 20.21
N GLU A 213 1.94 7.21 18.98
CA GLU A 213 1.10 6.14 18.46
C GLU A 213 1.92 5.04 17.79
N ARG A 214 1.84 3.82 18.33
CA ARG A 214 2.55 2.64 17.82
C ARG A 214 2.13 2.27 16.40
N VAL A 215 0.87 2.50 16.04
CA VAL A 215 0.33 2.22 14.70
C VAL A 215 1.07 3.01 13.62
N ILE A 216 1.41 4.27 13.91
CA ILE A 216 2.15 5.13 12.98
C ILE A 216 3.59 4.63 12.86
N GLU A 217 4.22 4.24 13.96
CA GLU A 217 5.55 3.60 13.92
C GLU A 217 5.56 2.32 13.08
N ASP A 218 4.59 1.44 13.27
CA ASP A 218 4.47 0.19 12.52
C ASP A 218 4.23 0.46 11.03
N LEU A 219 3.45 1.49 10.68
CA LEU A 219 3.31 1.97 9.30
C LEU A 219 4.65 2.42 8.74
N PHE A 220 5.43 3.26 9.45
CA PHE A 220 6.76 3.68 8.98
C PHE A 220 7.69 2.49 8.72
N ARG A 221 7.69 1.48 9.59
CA ARG A 221 8.45 0.24 9.39
C ARG A 221 8.04 -0.49 8.12
N LEU A 222 6.74 -0.54 7.81
CA LEU A 222 6.23 -1.12 6.56
C LEU A 222 6.66 -0.33 5.31
N PHE A 223 6.81 0.99 5.43
CA PHE A 223 7.36 1.83 4.37
C PHE A 223 8.90 1.78 4.28
N GLY A 224 9.58 1.07 5.19
CA GLY A 224 11.04 0.92 5.21
C GLY A 224 11.80 2.13 5.77
N ARG A 225 11.16 2.94 6.63
CA ARG A 225 11.74 4.11 7.31
C ARG A 225 11.90 3.89 8.82
#